data_AF-A0A1E2VC74-F1
#
_entry.id   AF-A0A1E2VC74-F1
#
_cell.length_a   1.000
_cell.length_b   1.000
_cell.length_c   1.000
_cell.angle_alpha   90.00
_cell.angle_beta   90.00
_cell.angle_gamma   90.00
#
_symmetry.space_group_name_H-M   'P 1'
#
loop_
_entity.id
_entity.type
_entity.pdbx_description
1 polymer ?
#
loop_
_entity_poly.entity_id
_entity_poly.type
_entity_poly.pdbx_seq_one_letter_code
_entity_poly.pdbx_strand_id
1 'polypeptide(L)'
;MSLSAIIVMLGSMVVLWGVANSALIVSMRRQERKLALIQSQGGFEPFSPRAFQDLQQWCDQHSDHANIAEVEALLQQQEEAMKAYPQRFY
;
A
#
# COMPACT_ATOMS: atom_id res chain seq x y z
N MET A 1 -27.70 37.59 24.73
CA MET A 1 -27.14 36.69 23.67
C MET A 1 -28.30 36.05 22.93
N SER A 2 -28.34 36.12 21.59
CA SER A 2 -29.43 35.53 20.81
C SER A 2 -29.39 34.01 20.88
N LEU A 3 -30.54 33.35 21.09
CA LEU A 3 -30.67 31.89 21.10
C LEU A 3 -30.11 31.25 19.81
N SER A 4 -30.29 31.94 18.67
CA SER A 4 -29.74 31.50 17.39
C SER A 4 -28.21 31.44 17.37
N ALA A 5 -27.53 32.38 18.06
CA ALA A 5 -26.07 32.40 18.11
C ALA A 5 -25.51 31.22 18.92
N ILE A 6 -26.20 30.82 20.00
CA ILE A 6 -25.82 29.66 20.82
C ILE A 6 -25.96 28.37 20.02
N ILE A 7 -27.04 28.21 19.26
CA ILE A 7 -27.29 27.04 18.43
C ILE A 7 -26.22 26.92 17.34
N VAL A 8 -25.91 28.02 16.64
CA VAL A 8 -24.88 28.03 15.59
C VAL A 8 -23.49 27.73 16.17
N MET A 9 -23.17 28.28 17.34
CA MET A 9 -21.90 28.04 18.03
C MET A 9 -21.75 26.57 18.44
N LEU A 10 -22.78 25.96 19.03
CA LEU A 10 -22.73 24.54 19.40
C LEU A 10 -22.70 23.64 18.16
N GLY A 11 -23.44 24.00 17.12
CA GLY A 11 -23.43 23.28 15.84
C GLY A 11 -22.05 23.27 15.20
N SER A 12 -21.36 24.41 15.12
CA SER A 12 -20.03 24.48 14.54
C SER A 12 -18.98 23.70 15.34
N MET A 13 -19.08 23.73 16.66
CA MET A 13 -18.23 22.94 17.57
C MET A 13 -18.36 21.43 17.28
N VAL A 14 -19.60 20.94 17.17
CA VAL A 14 -19.88 19.51 16.90
C VAL A 14 -19.46 19.12 15.49
N VAL A 15 -19.71 19.96 14.49
CA VAL A 15 -19.33 19.68 13.10
C VAL A 15 -17.81 19.59 12.97
N LEU A 16 -17.06 20.55 13.50
CA LEU A 16 -15.59 20.53 13.43
C LEU A 16 -15.01 19.30 14.13
N TRP A 17 -15.49 19.01 15.33
CA TRP A 17 -15.02 17.85 16.09
C TRP A 17 -15.41 16.52 15.44
N GLY A 18 -16.65 16.42 14.96
CA GLY A 18 -17.16 15.22 14.30
C GLY A 18 -16.43 14.90 13.00
N VAL A 19 -16.17 15.92 12.17
CA VAL A 19 -15.44 15.74 10.91
C VAL A 19 -14.01 15.28 11.19
N ALA A 20 -13.31 15.91 12.14
CA ALA A 20 -11.94 15.53 12.49
C ALA A 20 -11.85 14.09 13.01
N ASN A 21 -12.74 13.69 13.94
CA ASN A 21 -12.77 12.33 14.46
C ASN A 21 -13.15 11.30 13.38
N SER A 22 -14.12 11.62 12.52
CA SER A 22 -14.52 10.73 11.43
C SER A 22 -13.36 10.49 10.45
N ALA A 23 -12.61 11.55 10.10
CA ALA A 23 -11.46 11.45 9.22
C ALA A 23 -10.36 10.58 9.83
N LEU A 24 -10.09 10.73 11.13
CA LEU A 24 -9.14 9.89 11.85
C LEU A 24 -9.55 8.42 11.86
N ILE A 25 -10.80 8.12 12.21
CA ILE A 25 -11.31 6.74 12.22
C ILE A 25 -11.23 6.10 10.83
N VAL A 26 -11.62 6.84 9.78
CA VAL A 26 -11.53 6.35 8.40
C VAL A 26 -10.08 6.14 7.97
N SER A 27 -9.17 7.03 8.37
CA SER A 27 -7.74 6.90 8.09
C SER A 27 -7.15 5.66 8.76
N MET A 28 -7.40 5.48 10.05
CA MET A 28 -6.93 4.32 10.81
C MET A 28 -7.49 3.01 10.24
N ARG A 29 -8.79 2.96 9.90
CA ARG A 29 -9.41 1.79 9.25
C ARG A 29 -8.89 1.52 7.84
N ARG A 30 -8.36 2.52 7.13
CA ARG A 30 -7.68 2.33 5.84
C ARG A 30 -6.29 1.75 6.05
N GLN A 31 -5.57 2.19 7.08
CA GLN A 31 -4.25 1.66 7.43
C GLN A 31 -4.35 0.21 7.92
N GLU A 32 -5.34 -0.12 8.76
CA GLU A 32 -5.59 -1.50 9.21
C GLU A 32 -5.86 -2.46 8.05
N ARG A 33 -6.63 -2.03 7.04
CA ARG A 33 -6.87 -2.85 5.85
C ARG A 33 -5.60 -3.08 5.03
N LYS A 34 -4.73 -2.07 4.90
CA LYS A 34 -3.43 -2.25 4.26
C LYS A 34 -2.53 -3.19 5.05
N LEU A 35 -2.47 -3.03 6.37
CA LEU A 35 -1.70 -3.92 7.25
C LEU A 35 -2.21 -5.35 7.21
N ALA A 36 -3.53 -5.56 7.22
CA ALA A 36 -4.12 -6.89 7.09
C ALA A 36 -3.78 -7.55 5.76
N LEU A 37 -3.75 -6.79 4.66
CA LEU A 37 -3.32 -7.29 3.35
C LEU A 37 -1.83 -7.67 3.35
N ILE A 38 -0.95 -6.81 3.87
CA ILE A 38 0.49 -7.08 4.00
C ILE A 38 0.75 -8.32 4.88
N GLN A 39 0.01 -8.45 5.99
CA GLN A 39 0.14 -9.57 6.92
C GLN A 39 -0.40 -10.88 6.33
N SER A 40 -1.48 -10.82 5.54
CA SER A 40 -2.01 -11.99 4.83
C SER A 40 -1.11 -12.47 3.68
N GLN A 41 -0.31 -11.56 3.10
CA GLN A 41 0.60 -11.84 1.98
C GLN A 41 2.03 -12.15 2.44
N GLY A 42 2.26 -12.31 3.74
CA GLY A 42 3.57 -12.71 4.29
C GLY A 42 4.70 -11.70 4.00
N GLY A 43 4.38 -10.42 3.77
CA GLY A 43 5.36 -9.39 3.46
C GLY A 43 5.91 -9.42 2.02
N PHE A 44 5.32 -10.21 1.13
CA PHE A 44 5.68 -10.21 -0.29
C PHE A 44 4.87 -9.15 -1.03
N GLU A 45 5.47 -7.99 -1.33
CA GLU A 45 4.91 -7.02 -2.26
C GLU A 45 5.51 -7.32 -3.65
N PRO A 46 4.75 -7.93 -4.59
CA PRO A 46 5.26 -8.16 -5.93
C PRO A 46 5.64 -6.83 -6.57
N PHE A 47 6.82 -6.76 -7.19
CA PHE A 47 7.20 -5.56 -7.95
C PHE A 47 6.21 -5.32 -9.09
N SER A 48 6.05 -4.06 -9.48
CA SER A 48 5.25 -3.74 -10.67
C SER A 48 5.82 -4.46 -11.92
N PRO A 49 4.98 -4.82 -12.90
CA PRO A 49 5.43 -5.52 -14.12
C PRO A 49 6.56 -4.78 -14.86
N ARG A 50 6.56 -3.44 -14.79
CA ARG A 50 7.64 -2.61 -15.36
C ARG A 50 8.96 -2.81 -14.64
N ALA A 51 8.95 -2.82 -13.31
CA ALA A 51 10.14 -3.05 -12.50
C ALA A 51 10.72 -4.45 -12.72
N PHE A 52 9.87 -5.47 -12.95
CA PHE A 52 10.34 -6.80 -13.34
C PHE A 52 11.06 -6.79 -14.69
N GLN A 53 10.48 -6.15 -15.70
CA GLN A 53 11.09 -6.01 -17.02
C GLN A 53 12.42 -5.24 -16.98
N ASP A 54 12.47 -4.15 -16.22
CA ASP A 54 13.69 -3.34 -16.05
C ASP A 54 14.82 -4.16 -15.40
N LEU A 55 14.50 -4.96 -14.37
CA LEU A 55 15.47 -5.83 -13.70
C LEU A 55 15.93 -6.98 -14.60
N GLN A 56 15.02 -7.58 -15.36
CA GLN A 56 15.35 -8.63 -16.33
C GLN A 56 16.29 -8.09 -17.42
N GLN A 57 15.97 -6.92 -17.97
CA GLN A 57 16.82 -6.25 -18.95
C GLN A 57 18.19 -5.85 -18.35
N TRP A 58 18.22 -5.46 -17.08
CA TRP A 58 19.47 -5.16 -16.39
C TRP A 58 20.36 -6.41 -16.24
N CYS A 59 19.77 -7.55 -15.85
CA CYS A 59 20.47 -8.84 -15.78
C CYS A 59 21.06 -9.24 -17.14
N ASP A 60 20.28 -9.15 -18.21
CA ASP A 60 20.73 -9.48 -19.57
C ASP A 60 21.95 -8.65 -20.00
N GLN A 61 22.03 -7.39 -19.55
CA GLN A 61 23.12 -6.48 -19.89
C GLN A 61 24.35 -6.62 -18.99
N HIS A 62 24.21 -7.21 -17.81
CA HIS A 62 25.26 -7.20 -16.78
C HIS A 62 25.58 -8.59 -16.23
N SER A 63 25.60 -9.62 -17.08
CA SER A 63 25.84 -11.03 -16.72
C SER A 63 27.04 -11.34 -15.80
N ASP A 64 28.05 -10.46 -15.74
CA ASP A 64 29.30 -10.68 -14.98
C ASP A 64 29.40 -9.81 -13.71
N HIS A 65 28.28 -9.20 -13.29
CA HIS A 65 28.26 -8.36 -12.09
C HIS A 65 28.11 -9.21 -10.82
N ALA A 66 28.82 -8.83 -9.75
CA ALA A 66 28.90 -9.61 -8.50
C ALA A 66 27.55 -9.95 -7.85
N ASN A 67 26.49 -9.18 -8.13
CA ASN A 67 25.18 -9.34 -7.51
C ASN A 67 24.14 -9.99 -8.45
N ILE A 68 24.52 -10.45 -9.65
CA ILE A 68 23.58 -11.01 -10.63
C ILE A 68 22.81 -12.20 -10.08
N ALA A 69 23.51 -13.11 -9.39
CA ALA A 69 22.88 -14.28 -8.78
C ALA A 69 21.79 -13.91 -7.76
N GLU A 70 21.99 -12.83 -7.00
CA GLU A 70 20.98 -12.34 -6.05
C GLU A 70 19.77 -11.76 -6.78
N VAL A 71 19.99 -11.01 -7.86
CA VAL A 71 18.91 -10.41 -8.66
C VAL A 71 18.11 -11.48 -9.41
N GLU A 72 18.77 -12.50 -9.97
CA GLU A 72 18.10 -13.64 -10.59
C GLU A 72 17.26 -14.43 -9.59
N ALA A 73 17.78 -14.68 -8.39
CA ALA A 73 17.02 -15.33 -7.32
C ALA A 73 15.77 -14.53 -6.92
N LEU A 74 15.86 -13.19 -6.89
CA LEU A 74 14.70 -12.32 -6.63
C LEU A 74 13.66 -12.39 -7.74
N LEU A 75 14.09 -12.40 -9.01
CA LEU A 75 13.18 -12.54 -10.16
C LEU A 75 12.45 -13.90 -10.12
N GLN A 76 13.18 -14.98 -9.80
CA GLN A 76 12.59 -16.32 -9.67
C GLN A 76 11.58 -16.40 -8.52
N GLN A 77 11.91 -15.84 -7.35
CA GLN A 77 11.00 -15.79 -6.21
C GLN A 77 9.70 -15.05 -6.55
N GLN A 78 9.78 -13.99 -7.37
CA GLN A 78 8.59 -13.28 -7.83
C GLN A 78 7.73 -14.11 -8.78
N GLU A 79 8.35 -14.81 -9.73
CA GLU A 79 7.62 -15.73 -10.60
C GLU A 79 6.87 -16.81 -9.81
N GLU A 80 7.51 -17.37 -8.78
CA GLU A 80 6.93 -18.37 -7.90
C GLU A 80 5.75 -17.79 -7.09
N ALA A 81 5.90 -16.59 -6.54
CA ALA A 81 4.82 -15.90 -5.84
C ALA A 81 3.62 -15.59 -6.76
N MET A 82 3.88 -15.13 -8.00
CA MET A 82 2.81 -14.89 -8.98
C MET A 82 2.09 -16.18 -9.39
N LYS A 83 2.80 -17.31 -9.50
CA LYS A 83 2.21 -18.63 -9.75
C LYS A 83 1.35 -19.09 -8.56
N ALA A 84 1.80 -18.84 -7.33
CA ALA A 84 1.09 -19.22 -6.11
C ALA A 84 -0.17 -18.37 -5.85
N TYR A 85 -0.17 -17.10 -6.25
CA TYR A 85 -1.28 -16.16 -6.03
C TYR A 85 -1.83 -15.62 -7.36
N PRO A 86 -2.61 -16.42 -8.12
CA PRO A 86 -3.09 -16.05 -9.45
C PRO A 86 -4.18 -14.96 -9.47
N GLN A 87 -4.56 -14.41 -8.31
CA GLN A 87 -5.50 -13.29 -8.26
C GLN A 87 -4.82 -12.05 -8.83
N ARG A 88 -5.24 -11.62 -10.02
CA ARG A 88 -4.72 -10.45 -10.74
C ARG A 88 -4.79 -9.20 -9.86
N PHE A 89 -3.64 -8.56 -9.67
CA PHE A 89 -3.50 -7.26 -9.03
C PHE A 89 -3.54 -6.07 -10.02
N TYR A 90 -4.14 -6.25 -11.20
CA TYR A 90 -4.42 -5.17 -12.15
C TYR A 90 -5.79 -5.34 -12.80
#